data_AF-A0A329XGF3-F1
#
_entry.id   AF-A0A329XGF3-F1
#
_cell.length_a   1.000
_cell.length_b   1.000
_cell.length_c   1.000
_cell.angle_alpha   90.00
_cell.angle_beta   90.00
_cell.angle_gamma   90.00
#
_symmetry.space_group_name_H-M   'P 1'
#
loop_
_entity.id
_entity.type
_entity.pdbx_description
1 polymer ?
#
loop_
_entity_poly.entity_id
_entity_poly.type
_entity_poly.pdbx_seq_one_letter_code
_entity_poly.pdbx_strand_id
1 'polypeptide(L)'
;MMTHHIDQTANKSKRLSALTDAKQFSLYALPNFDEGLQLEFLSLSASELEPTTNRSALYSQIYCVLQSGYFKVKHAFFRFVLSDVESDYTFVINRYFRHAAPVANHEYYTQRKLIAELFGYSLWSEKFRQQLSQRPIAKCPNTTLSKCLRPFQLTFDTDKKPVGLHFIFRRIKVNVLYSIAFEGRVLVYPR
;
A
#
# COMPACT_ATOMS: atom_id res chain seq x y z
N MET A 1 -19.83 -23.07 62.49
CA MET A 1 -19.16 -23.75 61.35
C MET A 1 -20.01 -23.57 60.10
N MET A 2 -19.41 -23.42 58.92
CA MET A 2 -20.00 -23.35 57.57
C MET A 2 -20.15 -21.95 56.91
N THR A 3 -19.03 -21.37 56.46
CA THR A 3 -19.02 -20.40 55.35
C THR A 3 -17.87 -20.57 54.35
N HIS A 4 -16.99 -21.57 54.51
CA HIS A 4 -15.85 -21.77 53.58
C HIS A 4 -16.15 -22.56 52.30
N HIS A 5 -17.37 -23.10 52.12
CA HIS A 5 -17.63 -24.05 51.03
C HIS A 5 -18.19 -23.42 49.74
N ILE A 6 -18.90 -22.28 49.83
CA ILE A 6 -19.58 -21.64 48.68
C ILE A 6 -18.59 -20.89 47.77
N ASP A 7 -17.57 -20.26 48.37
CA ASP A 7 -16.58 -19.46 47.64
C ASP A 7 -15.59 -20.33 46.85
N GLN A 8 -15.24 -21.52 47.36
CA GLN A 8 -14.43 -22.49 46.63
C GLN A 8 -15.15 -23.07 45.42
N THR A 9 -16.46 -23.35 45.50
CA THR A 9 -17.25 -23.87 44.36
C THR A 9 -17.45 -22.83 43.26
N ALA A 10 -17.66 -21.56 43.62
CA ALA A 10 -17.76 -20.46 42.66
C ALA A 10 -16.42 -20.19 41.94
N ASN A 11 -15.29 -20.28 42.66
CA ASN A 11 -13.96 -20.15 42.08
C ASN A 11 -13.60 -21.34 41.18
N LYS A 12 -13.94 -22.57 41.59
CA LYS A 12 -13.75 -23.78 40.75
C LYS A 12 -14.53 -23.72 39.44
N SER A 13 -15.78 -23.24 39.49
CA SER A 13 -16.63 -23.08 38.30
C SER A 13 -16.09 -22.03 37.33
N LYS A 14 -15.65 -20.86 37.82
CA LYS A 14 -15.00 -19.82 36.99
C LYS A 14 -13.67 -20.28 36.39
N ARG A 15 -12.88 -21.07 37.12
CA ARG A 15 -11.63 -21.64 36.61
C ARG A 15 -11.90 -22.70 35.54
N LEU A 16 -12.94 -23.52 35.70
CA LEU A 16 -13.35 -24.49 34.69
C LEU A 16 -13.84 -23.79 33.40
N SER A 17 -14.66 -22.75 33.52
CA SER A 17 -15.13 -21.99 32.35
C SER A 17 -13.98 -21.30 31.63
N ALA A 18 -13.07 -20.63 32.34
CA ALA A 18 -11.90 -20.00 31.74
C ALA A 18 -10.94 -21.00 31.08
N LEU A 19 -10.82 -22.22 31.62
CA LEU A 19 -10.03 -23.30 31.01
C LEU A 19 -10.71 -23.85 29.75
N THR A 20 -12.04 -23.94 29.75
CA THR A 20 -12.84 -24.34 28.57
C THR A 20 -12.76 -23.28 27.48
N ASP A 21 -12.86 -22.00 27.83
CA ASP A 21 -12.75 -20.87 26.90
C ASP A 21 -11.33 -20.79 26.32
N ALA A 22 -10.29 -20.93 27.14
CA ALA A 22 -8.90 -20.97 26.70
C ALA A 22 -8.60 -22.19 25.81
N LYS A 23 -9.20 -23.35 26.11
CA LYS A 23 -9.06 -24.56 25.30
C LYS A 23 -9.77 -24.42 23.96
N GLN A 24 -10.98 -23.87 23.94
CA GLN A 24 -11.72 -23.59 22.71
C GLN A 24 -11.00 -22.54 21.86
N PHE A 25 -10.48 -21.48 22.49
CA PHE A 25 -9.67 -20.48 21.81
C PHE A 25 -8.40 -21.09 21.21
N SER A 26 -7.68 -21.95 21.94
CA SER A 26 -6.49 -22.62 21.42
C SER A 26 -6.77 -23.55 20.23
N LEU A 27 -7.97 -24.15 20.17
CA LEU A 27 -8.38 -25.05 19.08
C LEU A 27 -8.83 -24.31 17.82
N TYR A 28 -9.51 -23.17 17.96
CA TYR A 28 -10.13 -22.46 16.83
C TYR A 28 -9.51 -21.10 16.51
N ALA A 29 -8.56 -20.62 17.30
CA ALA A 29 -7.82 -19.41 16.97
C ALA A 29 -6.85 -19.66 15.80
N LEU A 30 -6.63 -18.59 15.04
CA LEU A 30 -5.66 -18.55 13.97
C LEU A 30 -4.26 -18.93 14.52
N PRO A 31 -3.45 -19.71 13.78
CA PRO A 31 -2.07 -19.96 14.18
C PRO A 31 -1.28 -18.66 14.31
N ASN A 32 -0.52 -18.52 15.38
CA ASN A 32 0.42 -17.43 15.58
C ASN A 32 1.83 -17.99 15.35
N PHE A 33 2.30 -17.96 14.11
CA PHE A 33 3.61 -18.50 13.76
C PHE A 33 4.73 -17.49 14.05
N ASP A 34 5.79 -17.98 14.68
CA ASP A 34 7.09 -17.33 14.64
C ASP A 34 7.84 -17.72 13.35
N GLU A 35 9.03 -17.15 13.14
CA GLU A 35 9.84 -17.41 11.94
C GLU A 35 10.15 -18.90 11.72
N GLY A 36 10.33 -19.68 12.79
CA GLY A 36 10.60 -21.11 12.70
C GLY A 36 9.39 -21.88 12.19
N LEU A 37 8.23 -21.62 12.77
CA LEU A 37 6.96 -22.23 12.36
C LEU A 37 6.53 -21.78 10.96
N GLN A 38 6.81 -20.53 10.57
CA GLN A 38 6.61 -20.07 9.20
C GLN A 38 7.46 -20.89 8.23
N LEU A 39 8.74 -21.09 8.55
CA LEU A 39 9.62 -21.89 7.71
C LEU A 39 9.14 -23.34 7.60
N GLU A 40 8.65 -23.93 8.68
CA GLU A 40 8.17 -25.32 8.71
C GLU A 40 6.84 -25.48 7.94
N PHE A 41 5.84 -24.66 8.23
CA PHE A 41 4.47 -24.89 7.76
C PHE A 41 4.08 -24.09 6.52
N LEU A 42 4.71 -22.94 6.27
CA LEU A 42 4.46 -22.12 5.08
C LEU A 42 5.46 -22.38 3.95
N SER A 43 6.51 -23.17 4.18
CA SER A 43 7.38 -23.67 3.11
C SER A 43 6.76 -24.87 2.40
N LEU A 44 5.86 -24.61 1.46
CA LEU A 44 5.34 -25.61 0.55
C LEU A 44 6.42 -26.21 -0.35
N SER A 45 6.35 -27.53 -0.53
CA SER A 45 7.07 -28.27 -1.56
C SER A 45 6.53 -27.96 -2.95
N ALA A 46 7.25 -28.34 -4.01
CA ALA A 46 6.84 -28.06 -5.39
C ALA A 46 5.44 -28.62 -5.72
N SER A 47 5.12 -29.83 -5.24
CA SER A 47 3.83 -30.48 -5.46
C SER A 47 2.67 -29.82 -4.68
N GLU A 48 2.96 -29.12 -3.60
CA GLU A 48 1.98 -28.34 -2.82
C GLU A 48 1.84 -26.90 -3.36
N LEU A 49 2.92 -26.35 -3.91
CA LEU A 49 2.95 -24.98 -4.42
C LEU A 49 2.13 -24.84 -5.72
N GLU A 50 2.32 -25.72 -6.69
CA GLU A 50 1.56 -25.70 -7.96
C GLU A 50 0.02 -25.56 -7.77
N PRO A 51 -0.64 -26.43 -6.99
CA PRO A 51 -2.08 -26.33 -6.78
C PRO A 51 -2.49 -25.17 -5.87
N THR A 52 -1.58 -24.46 -5.19
CA THR A 52 -1.89 -23.26 -4.38
C THR A 52 -1.67 -21.97 -5.18
N THR A 53 -0.75 -21.95 -6.14
CA THR A 53 -0.44 -20.79 -7.00
C THR A 53 -1.16 -20.81 -8.35
N ASN A 54 -1.77 -21.93 -8.76
CA ASN A 54 -2.61 -22.00 -9.96
C ASN A 54 -3.99 -21.32 -9.77
N ARG A 55 -3.98 -20.03 -9.43
CA ARG A 55 -5.15 -19.13 -9.31
C ARG A 55 -4.87 -17.86 -10.09
N SER A 56 -5.91 -17.22 -10.62
CA SER A 56 -5.78 -16.01 -11.45
C SER A 56 -5.30 -14.77 -10.69
N ALA A 57 -5.68 -14.61 -9.42
CA ALA A 57 -5.34 -13.43 -8.62
C ALA A 57 -4.25 -13.72 -7.58
N LEU A 58 -3.26 -12.83 -7.47
CA LEU A 58 -2.15 -12.94 -6.52
C LEU A 58 -2.64 -13.09 -5.07
N TYR A 59 -3.62 -12.29 -4.66
CA TYR A 59 -4.21 -12.40 -3.32
C TYR A 59 -4.78 -13.81 -3.07
N SER A 60 -5.48 -14.38 -4.04
CA SER A 60 -6.05 -15.74 -3.92
C SER A 60 -4.97 -16.82 -3.84
N GLN A 61 -3.83 -16.63 -4.52
CA GLN A 61 -2.68 -17.54 -4.41
C GLN A 61 -2.09 -17.49 -3.00
N ILE A 62 -1.75 -16.29 -2.50
CA ILE A 62 -1.18 -16.10 -1.16
C ILE A 62 -2.14 -16.62 -0.08
N TYR A 63 -3.42 -16.29 -0.20
CA TYR A 63 -4.46 -16.77 0.72
C TYR A 63 -4.48 -18.31 0.75
N CYS A 64 -4.35 -18.97 -0.39
CA CYS A 64 -4.33 -20.42 -0.44
C CYS A 64 -3.06 -21.02 0.19
N VAL A 65 -1.90 -20.40 -0.01
CA VAL A 65 -0.65 -20.83 0.66
C VAL A 65 -0.78 -20.76 2.18
N LEU A 66 -1.31 -19.64 2.70
CA LEU A 66 -1.59 -19.46 4.13
C LEU A 66 -2.58 -20.50 4.66
N GLN A 67 -3.70 -20.72 3.96
CA GLN A 67 -4.67 -21.76 4.32
C GLN A 67 -4.05 -23.16 4.35
N SER A 68 -3.17 -23.49 3.39
CA SER A 68 -2.47 -24.77 3.38
C SER A 68 -1.57 -24.94 4.60
N GLY A 69 -0.81 -23.92 4.99
CA GLY A 69 0.02 -23.99 6.20
C GLY A 69 -0.80 -24.07 7.49
N TYR A 70 -1.87 -23.28 7.60
CA TYR A 70 -2.76 -23.34 8.78
C TYR A 70 -3.48 -24.68 8.89
N PHE A 71 -3.89 -25.25 7.75
CA PHE A 71 -4.51 -26.58 7.71
C PHE A 71 -3.53 -27.68 8.14
N LYS A 72 -2.23 -27.58 7.81
CA LYS A 72 -1.22 -28.54 8.28
C LYS A 72 -1.11 -28.61 9.80
N VAL A 73 -1.32 -27.48 10.48
CA VAL A 73 -1.17 -27.38 11.95
C VAL A 73 -2.48 -27.63 12.69
N LYS A 74 -3.57 -27.03 12.22
CA LYS A 74 -4.85 -27.03 12.94
C LYS A 74 -5.89 -27.95 12.31
N HIS A 75 -5.63 -28.48 11.12
CA HIS A 75 -6.59 -29.26 10.33
C HIS A 75 -7.94 -28.55 10.14
N ALA A 76 -7.88 -27.21 10.02
CA ALA A 76 -9.04 -26.34 9.89
C ALA A 76 -8.78 -25.24 8.87
N PHE A 77 -9.86 -24.71 8.30
CA PHE A 77 -9.84 -23.54 7.43
C PHE A 77 -10.27 -22.30 8.19
N PHE A 78 -9.62 -21.18 7.92
CA PHE A 78 -9.83 -19.94 8.66
C PHE A 78 -10.41 -18.87 7.75
N ARG A 79 -11.13 -17.91 8.33
CA ARG A 79 -11.41 -16.64 7.64
C ARG A 79 -10.62 -15.57 8.37
N PHE A 80 -9.78 -14.86 7.63
CA PHE A 80 -8.91 -13.81 8.14
C PHE A 80 -8.84 -12.67 7.13
N VAL A 81 -8.55 -11.48 7.63
CA VAL A 81 -8.14 -10.32 6.84
C VAL A 81 -6.62 -10.14 6.93
N LEU A 82 -6.04 -9.31 6.07
CA LEU A 82 -4.58 -9.12 6.00
C LEU A 82 -3.97 -8.70 7.34
N SER A 83 -4.66 -7.86 8.11
CA SER A 83 -4.17 -7.39 9.43
C SER A 83 -4.02 -8.51 10.46
N ASP A 84 -4.72 -9.63 10.27
CA ASP A 84 -4.64 -10.77 11.20
C ASP A 84 -3.38 -11.62 10.95
N VAL A 85 -2.77 -11.49 9.76
CA VAL A 85 -1.73 -12.40 9.24
C VAL A 85 -0.54 -11.69 8.60
N GLU A 86 -0.28 -10.42 8.95
CA GLU A 86 0.70 -9.58 8.25
C GLU A 86 2.11 -10.20 8.23
N SER A 87 2.53 -10.82 9.32
CA SER A 87 3.81 -11.55 9.43
C SER A 87 3.89 -12.70 8.44
N ASP A 88 2.91 -13.62 8.48
CA ASP A 88 2.87 -14.81 7.62
C ASP A 88 2.70 -14.43 6.14
N TYR A 89 1.88 -13.41 5.88
CA TYR A 89 1.72 -12.82 4.55
C TYR A 89 3.06 -12.33 3.99
N THR A 90 3.81 -11.58 4.81
CA THR A 90 5.12 -11.04 4.43
C THR A 90 6.11 -12.16 4.15
N PHE A 91 6.12 -13.22 4.97
CA PHE A 91 6.93 -14.41 4.73
C PHE A 91 6.61 -15.07 3.38
N VAL A 92 5.32 -15.33 3.10
CA VAL A 92 4.88 -15.98 1.85
C VAL A 92 5.23 -15.14 0.62
N ILE A 93 4.96 -13.83 0.66
CA ILE A 93 5.37 -12.90 -0.39
C ILE A 93 6.87 -12.99 -0.64
N ASN A 94 7.67 -12.87 0.41
CA ASN A 94 9.13 -12.85 0.28
C ASN A 94 9.72 -14.19 -0.16
N ARG A 95 8.99 -15.30 0.02
CA ARG A 95 9.48 -16.63 -0.33
C ARG A 95 9.12 -17.03 -1.75
N TYR A 96 7.87 -16.83 -2.15
CA TYR A 96 7.36 -17.33 -3.44
C TYR A 96 7.12 -16.23 -4.46
N PHE A 97 6.81 -15.03 -3.99
CA PHE A 97 6.41 -13.90 -4.82
C PHE A 97 7.41 -12.75 -4.74
N ARG A 98 8.66 -13.02 -4.30
CA ARG A 98 9.76 -12.04 -4.28
C ARG A 98 10.00 -11.44 -5.68
N HIS A 99 9.55 -12.15 -6.71
CA HIS A 99 9.59 -11.74 -8.11
C HIS A 99 8.23 -11.30 -8.66
N ALA A 100 7.24 -10.95 -7.83
CA ALA A 100 6.12 -10.14 -8.27
C ALA A 100 6.73 -8.85 -8.83
N ALA A 101 6.86 -8.82 -10.16
CA ALA A 101 7.74 -7.87 -10.81
C ALA A 101 7.31 -6.45 -10.42
N PRO A 102 8.26 -5.56 -10.13
CA PRO A 102 7.95 -4.13 -10.08
C PRO A 102 7.11 -3.79 -11.31
N VAL A 103 6.08 -2.96 -11.13
CA VAL A 103 5.23 -2.52 -12.24
C VAL A 103 6.15 -2.11 -13.39
N ALA A 104 6.04 -2.83 -14.51
CA ALA A 104 6.93 -2.61 -15.64
C ALA A 104 6.82 -1.13 -16.05
N ASN A 105 7.93 -0.54 -16.49
CA ASN A 105 7.95 0.89 -16.85
C ASN A 105 6.81 1.25 -17.82
N HIS A 106 6.51 0.39 -18.80
CA HIS A 106 5.40 0.61 -19.73
C HIS A 106 4.05 0.71 -19.00
N GLU A 107 3.78 -0.19 -18.05
CA GLU A 107 2.53 -0.25 -17.28
C GLU A 107 2.42 0.95 -16.34
N TYR A 108 3.52 1.34 -15.70
CA TYR A 108 3.57 2.57 -14.92
C TYR A 108 3.21 3.80 -15.78
N TYR A 109 3.79 3.91 -16.98
CA TYR A 109 3.49 5.02 -17.89
C TYR A 109 2.07 4.95 -18.47
N THR A 110 1.51 3.74 -18.69
CA THR A 110 0.12 3.53 -19.10
C THR A 110 -0.86 3.99 -18.03
N GLN A 111 -0.71 3.52 -16.80
CA GLN A 111 -1.53 3.93 -15.65
C GLN A 111 -1.44 5.44 -15.45
N ARG A 112 -0.23 6.00 -15.50
CA ARG A 112 0.00 7.44 -15.37
C ARG A 112 -0.74 8.25 -16.43
N LYS A 113 -0.72 7.82 -17.69
CA LYS A 113 -1.43 8.48 -18.78
C LYS A 113 -2.95 8.41 -18.57
N LEU A 114 -3.47 7.22 -18.25
CA LEU A 114 -4.90 7.00 -18.01
C LEU A 114 -5.43 7.84 -16.86
N ILE A 115 -4.70 7.90 -15.74
CA ILE A 115 -5.07 8.71 -14.57
C ILE A 115 -5.09 10.21 -14.94
N ALA A 116 -4.08 10.69 -15.68
CA ALA A 116 -4.06 12.08 -16.12
C ALA A 116 -5.29 12.42 -16.98
N GLU A 117 -5.62 11.57 -17.94
CA GLU A 117 -6.79 11.75 -18.82
C GLU A 117 -8.11 11.73 -18.03
N LEU A 118 -8.27 10.79 -17.08
CA LEU A 118 -9.46 10.66 -16.24
C LEU A 118 -9.80 11.94 -15.48
N PHE A 119 -8.76 12.67 -15.01
CA PHE A 119 -8.94 13.92 -14.27
C PHE A 119 -8.83 15.18 -15.17
N GLY A 120 -8.79 15.02 -16.50
CA GLY A 120 -8.73 16.13 -17.44
C GLY A 120 -7.38 16.86 -17.47
N TYR A 121 -6.29 16.16 -17.16
CA TYR A 121 -4.91 16.64 -17.25
C TYR A 121 -4.22 16.10 -18.51
N SER A 122 -3.34 16.91 -19.09
CA SER A 122 -2.41 16.48 -20.14
C SER A 122 -1.01 16.24 -19.56
N LEU A 123 -0.30 15.25 -20.10
CA LEU A 123 1.12 15.07 -19.80
C LEU A 123 1.95 16.17 -20.46
N TRP A 124 3.02 16.62 -19.79
CA TRP A 124 3.93 17.60 -20.38
C TRP A 124 4.55 17.14 -21.69
N SER A 125 4.66 18.08 -22.61
CA SER A 125 5.34 17.98 -23.90
C SER A 125 5.98 19.34 -24.20
N GLU A 126 7.04 19.35 -25.03
CA GLU A 126 7.76 20.58 -25.38
C GLU A 126 6.85 21.65 -26.03
N LYS A 127 5.74 21.22 -26.63
CA LYS A 127 4.71 22.12 -27.19
C LYS A 127 4.12 23.06 -26.14
N PHE A 128 4.00 22.62 -24.88
CA PHE A 128 3.49 23.45 -23.79
C PHE A 128 4.50 24.50 -23.33
N ARG A 129 5.80 24.29 -23.56
CA ARG A 129 6.85 25.23 -23.17
C ARG A 129 6.70 26.58 -23.87
N GLN A 130 6.53 26.54 -25.19
CA GLN A 130 6.35 27.75 -26.01
C GLN A 130 5.03 28.45 -25.70
N GLN A 131 3.96 27.67 -25.50
CA GLN A 131 2.64 28.21 -25.16
C GLN A 131 2.62 28.91 -23.80
N LEU A 132 3.37 28.40 -22.82
CA LEU A 132 3.44 29.00 -21.48
C LEU A 132 4.42 30.16 -21.40
N SER A 133 5.54 30.14 -22.14
CA SER A 133 6.49 31.25 -22.16
C SER A 133 5.91 32.53 -22.79
N GLN A 134 4.90 32.40 -23.63
CA GLN A 134 4.22 33.52 -24.30
C GLN A 134 2.98 34.01 -23.55
N ARG A 135 2.56 33.34 -22.46
CA ARG A 135 1.38 33.74 -21.69
C ARG A 135 1.73 34.84 -20.68
N PRO A 136 1.03 35.99 -20.69
CA PRO A 136 1.18 37.01 -19.64
C PRO A 136 0.78 36.45 -18.27
N ILE A 137 1.57 36.74 -17.23
CA ILE A 137 1.31 36.27 -15.87
C ILE A 137 -0.07 36.69 -15.33
N ALA A 138 -0.57 37.85 -15.77
CA ALA A 138 -1.89 38.36 -15.43
C ALA A 138 -3.04 37.45 -15.94
N LYS A 139 -2.77 36.59 -16.92
CA LYS A 139 -3.71 35.59 -17.43
C LYS A 139 -3.55 34.21 -16.76
N CYS A 140 -2.63 34.06 -15.82
CA CYS A 140 -2.49 32.85 -15.01
C CYS A 140 -3.36 32.96 -13.75
N PRO A 141 -4.31 32.06 -13.53
CA PRO A 141 -5.09 32.02 -12.30
C PRO A 141 -4.20 32.05 -11.03
N ASN A 142 -4.63 32.75 -9.98
CA ASN A 142 -3.93 32.73 -8.68
C ASN A 142 -3.87 31.33 -8.03
N THR A 143 -4.62 30.37 -8.56
CA THR A 143 -4.63 28.94 -8.19
C THR A 143 -3.63 28.11 -9.01
N THR A 144 -3.03 28.65 -10.07
CA THR A 144 -2.07 27.96 -10.93
C THR A 144 -0.77 27.63 -10.20
N LEU A 145 -0.40 28.45 -9.22
CA LEU A 145 0.79 28.24 -8.40
C LEU A 145 0.37 27.88 -6.98
N SER A 146 0.69 26.66 -6.54
CA SER A 146 0.60 26.32 -5.11
C SER A 146 1.33 27.37 -4.28
N LYS A 147 0.76 27.76 -3.14
CA LYS A 147 1.32 28.83 -2.28
C LYS A 147 2.81 28.60 -1.99
N CYS A 148 3.22 27.34 -1.86
CA CYS A 148 4.59 26.92 -1.55
C CYS A 148 5.57 27.03 -2.73
N LEU A 149 5.08 27.06 -3.97
CA LEU A 149 5.90 27.04 -5.18
C LEU A 149 6.07 28.42 -5.83
N ARG A 150 5.23 29.39 -5.45
CA ARG A 150 5.32 30.78 -5.92
C ARG A 150 6.72 31.39 -5.84
N PRO A 151 7.53 31.19 -4.78
CA PRO A 151 8.88 31.75 -4.71
C PRO A 151 9.85 31.18 -5.76
N PHE A 152 9.59 29.98 -6.27
CA PHE A 152 10.49 29.24 -7.16
C PHE A 152 10.06 29.27 -8.63
N GLN A 153 8.82 29.70 -8.91
CA GLN A 153 8.22 29.65 -10.23
C GLN A 153 7.98 31.03 -10.83
N LEU A 154 8.33 32.11 -10.12
CA LEU A 154 8.12 33.49 -10.56
C LEU A 154 9.45 34.18 -10.84
N THR A 155 9.54 34.89 -11.96
CA THR A 155 10.54 35.94 -12.15
C THR A 155 9.99 37.24 -11.60
N PHE A 156 10.85 38.02 -10.94
CA PHE A 156 10.50 39.30 -10.35
C PHE A 156 11.29 40.41 -11.05
N ASP A 157 10.64 41.55 -11.27
CA ASP A 157 11.33 42.79 -11.67
C ASP A 157 12.14 43.33 -10.48
N THR A 158 12.96 44.34 -10.75
CA THR A 158 13.65 45.23 -9.82
C THR A 158 12.73 45.74 -8.69
N ASP A 159 11.44 45.97 -8.97
CA ASP A 159 10.40 46.36 -8.01
C ASP A 159 9.80 45.20 -7.19
N LYS A 160 10.35 43.99 -7.27
CA LYS A 160 9.81 42.75 -6.67
C LYS A 160 8.39 42.39 -7.11
N LYS A 161 7.95 42.91 -8.25
CA LYS A 161 6.67 42.53 -8.87
C LYS A 161 6.87 41.30 -9.75
N PRO A 162 5.99 40.29 -9.69
CA PRO A 162 6.11 39.10 -10.52
C PRO A 162 5.83 39.45 -11.98
N VAL A 163 6.81 39.26 -12.86
CA VAL A 163 6.74 39.63 -14.29
C VAL A 163 6.65 38.43 -15.23
N GLY A 164 6.92 37.23 -14.76
CA GLY A 164 6.84 36.02 -15.57
C GLY A 164 6.98 34.74 -14.77
N LEU A 165 6.85 33.60 -15.46
CA LEU A 165 7.05 32.28 -14.87
C LEU A 165 8.46 31.76 -15.18
N HIS A 166 9.23 31.43 -14.15
CA HIS A 166 10.51 30.73 -14.28
C HIS A 166 10.29 29.23 -14.03
N PHE A 167 10.33 28.41 -15.09
CA PHE A 167 10.22 26.96 -14.92
C PHE A 167 11.57 26.36 -14.47
N ILE A 168 11.71 26.11 -13.16
CA ILE A 168 12.87 25.40 -12.62
C ILE A 168 12.64 23.89 -12.78
N PHE A 169 13.20 23.29 -13.84
CA PHE A 169 13.36 21.84 -13.94
C PHE A 169 14.57 21.39 -13.09
N ARG A 170 14.48 21.50 -11.75
CA ARG A 170 15.52 20.94 -10.87
C ARG A 170 15.13 19.54 -10.41
N ARG A 171 16.12 18.65 -10.44
CA ARG A 171 16.06 17.29 -9.88
C ARG A 171 15.91 17.41 -8.36
N ILE A 172 14.69 17.43 -7.85
CA ILE A 172 14.45 17.40 -6.41
C ILE A 172 14.48 15.93 -5.98
N LYS A 173 15.41 15.57 -5.08
CA LYS A 173 15.66 14.20 -4.58
C LYS A 173 14.50 13.58 -3.77
N VAL A 174 13.39 14.27 -3.59
CA VAL A 174 12.21 13.72 -2.92
C VAL A 174 11.31 13.06 -3.95
N ASN A 175 10.91 11.81 -3.70
CA ASN A 175 9.96 10.99 -4.46
C ASN A 175 8.53 11.57 -4.49
N VAL A 176 8.39 12.89 -4.41
CA VAL A 176 7.14 13.62 -4.37
C VAL A 176 7.06 14.49 -5.62
N LEU A 177 6.25 14.03 -6.57
CA LEU A 177 5.99 14.68 -7.85
C LEU A 177 4.98 15.82 -7.66
N TYR A 178 5.42 17.08 -7.71
CA TYR A 178 4.52 18.21 -7.94
C TYR A 178 5.04 19.13 -9.04
N SER A 179 4.20 19.38 -10.05
CA SER A 179 3.61 20.71 -10.25
C SER A 179 2.46 20.64 -11.26
N ILE A 180 1.33 21.19 -10.80
CA ILE A 180 0.08 21.44 -11.51
C ILE A 180 0.30 22.72 -12.31
N ALA A 181 -0.11 22.74 -13.57
CA ALA A 181 -0.79 23.92 -14.03
C ALA A 181 -2.23 23.48 -14.32
N PHE A 182 -3.21 24.36 -14.15
CA PHE A 182 -4.61 24.08 -14.50
C PHE A 182 -5.14 25.24 -15.34
N GLU A 183 -5.67 24.90 -16.52
CA GLU A 183 -6.04 25.74 -17.70
C GLU A 183 -4.96 26.22 -18.72
N GLY A 184 -3.71 25.76 -18.78
CA GLY A 184 -2.81 25.34 -17.71
C GLY A 184 -2.64 23.83 -17.51
N ARG A 185 -3.58 22.95 -17.89
CA ARG A 185 -3.65 21.53 -17.41
C ARG A 185 -2.52 20.62 -17.89
N VAL A 186 -1.29 20.88 -17.46
CA VAL A 186 -0.09 20.16 -17.88
C VAL A 186 0.68 19.71 -16.64
N LEU A 187 0.96 18.41 -16.57
CA LEU A 187 1.79 17.82 -15.52
C LEU A 187 3.25 17.79 -15.97
N VAL A 188 4.11 18.54 -15.30
CA VAL A 188 5.55 18.60 -15.58
C VAL A 188 6.29 17.53 -14.78
N TYR A 189 7.07 16.71 -15.47
CA TYR A 189 7.86 15.64 -14.85
C TYR A 189 9.36 15.96 -14.93
N PRO A 190 10.13 15.78 -13.85
CA PRO A 190 11.57 15.59 -13.99
C PRO A 190 11.82 14.26 -14.72
N ARG A 191 12.80 14.28 -15.63
CA ARG A 191 13.26 13.11 -16.39
C ARG A 191 14.11 12.18 -15.52
#